data_AF-A0A5K1C3S0-F1
#
_entry.id   AF-A0A5K1C3S0-F1
#
_cell.length_a   1.000
_cell.length_b   1.000
_cell.length_c   1.000
_cell.angle_alpha   90.00
_cell.angle_beta   90.00
_cell.angle_gamma   90.00
#
_symmetry.space_group_name_H-M   'P 1'
#
loop_
_entity.id
_entity.type
_entity.pdbx_description
1 polymer ?
#
loop_
_entity_poly.entity_id
_entity_poly.type
_entity_poly.pdbx_seq_one_letter_code
_entity_poly.pdbx_strand_id
1 'polypeptide(L)' 'VDRVYISTPTKIAILDHEKKRTFVLRKEGLPDA' A
#
# COMPACT_ATOMS: atom_id res chain seq x y z
N VAL A 1 -4.71 9.89 -9.19
CA VAL A 1 -3.74 9.41 -10.21
C VAL A 1 -3.84 7.91 -10.22
N ASP A 2 -4.10 7.33 -11.38
CA ASP A 2 -4.24 5.87 -11.48
C ASP A 2 -2.87 5.27 -11.81
N ARG A 3 -2.40 4.34 -10.98
CA ARG A 3 -1.13 3.63 -11.13
C ARG A 3 -1.32 2.16 -10.73
N VAL A 4 -0.64 1.28 -11.44
CA VAL A 4 -0.56 -0.15 -11.12
C VAL A 4 0.89 -0.47 -10.78
N TYR A 5 1.11 -1.05 -9.61
CA TYR A 5 2.44 -1.48 -9.15
C TYR A 5 2.41 -3.00 -8.97
N ILE A 6 3.11 -3.70 -9.85
CA ILE A 6 3.21 -5.16 -9.84
C ILE A 6 4.30 -5.58 -8.84
N SER A 7 4.11 -6.71 -8.16
CA SER A 7 5.10 -7.29 -7.23
C SER A 7 5.45 -6.42 -6.02
N THR A 8 4.53 -5.57 -5.57
CA THR A 8 4.69 -4.84 -4.31
C THR A 8 4.73 -5.78 -3.11
N PRO A 9 5.56 -5.53 -2.09
CA PRO A 9 5.57 -6.32 -0.86
C PRO A 9 4.18 -6.39 -0.21
N THR A 10 3.92 -7.47 0.53
CA THR A 10 2.64 -7.70 1.22
C THR A 10 2.31 -6.63 2.25
N LYS A 11 3.32 -5.92 2.78
CA LYS A 11 3.17 -4.82 3.74
C LYS A 11 3.48 -3.48 3.07
N ILE A 12 2.44 -2.67 2.82
CA ILE A 12 2.57 -1.35 2.19
C ILE A 12 2.29 -0.27 3.24
N ALA A 13 3.19 0.69 3.40
CA ALA A 13 2.99 1.86 4.25
C ALA A 13 2.55 3.07 3.42
N ILE A 14 1.47 3.73 3.84
CA ILE A 14 1.00 4.99 3.26
C ILE A 14 1.30 6.10 4.26
N LEU A 15 2.09 7.08 3.84
CA LEU A 15 2.45 8.26 4.63
C LEU A 15 1.51 9.42 4.25
N ASP A 16 0.62 9.77 5.17
CA ASP A 16 -0.25 10.94 5.04
C ASP A 16 0.48 12.15 5.66
N HIS A 17 1.13 12.92 4.80
CA HIS A 17 1.94 14.07 5.21
C HIS A 17 1.10 15.25 5.71
N GLU A 18 -0.17 15.33 5.31
CA GLU A 18 -1.11 16.38 5.71
C GLU A 18 -1.60 16.11 7.14
N LYS A 19 -2.08 14.88 7.41
CA LYS A 19 -2.62 14.49 8.72
C LYS A 19 -1.59 13.86 9.65
N LYS A 20 -0.31 13.86 9.26
CA LYS A 20 0.84 13.32 10.02
C LYS A 20 0.59 11.91 10.56
N ARG A 21 0.01 11.03 9.73
CA ARG A 21 -0.35 9.66 10.11
C ARG A 21 0.14 8.65 9.09
N THR A 22 0.33 7.43 9.55
CA THR A 22 0.81 6.32 8.72
C THR A 22 -0.23 5.20 8.74
N PHE A 23 -0.60 4.72 7.56
CA PHE A 23 -1.43 3.53 7.39
C PHE A 23 -0.61 2.36 6.90
N VAL A 24 -0.97 1.16 7.32
CA VAL A 24 -0.36 -0.08 6.82
C VAL A 24 -1.45 -0.90 6.14
N LEU A 25 -1.29 -1.12 4.85
CA LEU A 25 -2.10 -2.06 4.08
C LEU A 25 -1.40 -3.41 4.05
N ARG A 26 -2.16 -4.49 4.30
CA ARG A 26 -1.69 -5.86 4.12
C ARG A 26 -2.42 -6.49 2.93
N LYS A 27 -1.66 -6.90 1.91
CA LYS A 27 -2.18 -7.57 0.71
C LYS A 27 -2.35 -9.08 0.93
N GLU A 28 -3.09 -9.49 1.96
CA GLU A 28 -3.35 -10.92 2.18
C GLU A 28 -4.45 -11.41 1.22
N GLY A 29 -4.16 -12.45 0.43
CA GLY A 29 -5.14 -13.12 -0.45
C GLY A 29 -5.42 -12.44 -1.79
N LEU A 30 -4.62 -11.45 -2.20
CA LEU A 30 -4.74 -10.82 -3.53
C LEU A 30 -3.98 -11.64 -4.60
N PRO A 31 -4.53 -11.75 -5.83
CA PRO A 31 -3.93 -12.57 -6.89
C PRO A 31 -2.63 -11.98 -7.49
N ASP A 32 -2.35 -10.70 -7.24
CA ASP A 32 -1.12 -10.00 -7.66
C ASP A 32 -0.04 -9.94 -6.56
N ALA A 33 -0.28 -10.57 -5.41
CA ALA A 33 0.64 -10.63 -4.27
C ALA A 33 1.84 -11.54 -4.52
#